data_AF-A0A3M8GBC6-F1
#
_entry.id   AF-A0A3M8GBC6-F1
#
_cell.length_a   1.000
_cell.length_b   1.000
_cell.length_c   1.000
_cell.angle_alpha   90.00
_cell.angle_beta   90.00
_cell.angle_gamma   90.00
#
_symmetry.space_group_name_H-M   'P 1'
#
loop_
_entity.id
_entity.type
_entity.pdbx_description
1 polymer ?
#
loop_
_entity_poly.entity_id
_entity_poly.type
_entity_poly.pdbx_seq_one_letter_code
_entity_poly.pdbx_strand_id
1 'polypeptide(L)'
;TIGIENGTNEVVDLSSLVGTDDQNIESLGVDTGTNILTVGIENGTSQTVDLSHLDDAGTDDQNISGSGLSGTDLTIGIENGTNEVVDLSSLADDDDVSVTNTVSGNRIATISEPGTASVDINETVTSLSQNTSTGVISYTDEDGGAAETANVVSTDANNQISVGSDGGAFLNAPAIYSMGKINGNGTAAAIYQATVSRINEGDYQITFTTALPNANYIIQLSTLDCGGDCPGNTGANYDDPGISYYNQTTTGFRVNIGDSDNGTTQKDDIDLEFMFTVMTIPN
;
A
#
# COMPACT_ATOMS: atom_id res chain seq x y z
N THR A 1 79.04 -49.44 97.77
CA THR A 1 79.69 -49.65 99.08
C THR A 1 80.67 -48.53 99.28
N ILE A 2 80.60 -47.81 100.40
CA ILE A 2 81.57 -46.77 100.74
C ILE A 2 82.58 -47.42 101.71
N GLY A 3 83.86 -47.35 101.40
CA GLY A 3 84.90 -47.84 102.31
C GLY A 3 85.06 -46.86 103.47
N ILE A 4 84.80 -47.32 104.69
CA ILE A 4 85.14 -46.57 105.91
C ILE A 4 86.43 -47.19 106.44
N GLU A 5 87.54 -46.47 106.33
CA GLU A 5 88.86 -46.97 106.72
C GLU A 5 88.87 -47.24 108.25
N ASN A 6 89.13 -48.51 108.60
CA ASN A 6 89.09 -49.10 109.96
C ASN A 6 87.70 -49.31 110.60
N GLY A 7 86.61 -49.33 109.82
CA GLY A 7 85.27 -49.76 110.26
C GLY A 7 84.71 -50.92 109.42
N THR A 8 83.68 -51.62 109.90
CA THR A 8 82.98 -52.64 109.10
C THR A 8 82.23 -51.98 107.95
N ASN A 9 82.37 -52.52 106.73
CA ASN A 9 81.72 -51.97 105.53
C ASN A 9 80.21 -51.83 105.68
N GLU A 10 79.68 -50.65 105.38
CA GLU A 10 78.25 -50.37 105.36
C GLU A 10 77.75 -50.32 103.91
N VAL A 11 76.69 -51.08 103.63
CA VAL A 11 76.06 -51.10 102.31
C VAL A 11 74.99 -50.01 102.30
N VAL A 12 75.30 -48.85 101.70
CA VAL A 12 74.29 -47.83 101.38
C VAL A 12 73.50 -48.34 100.18
N ASP A 13 72.22 -48.63 100.40
CA ASP A 13 71.31 -49.02 99.34
C ASP A 13 70.83 -47.77 98.58
N LEU A 14 71.19 -47.68 97.29
CA LEU A 14 70.72 -46.64 96.36
C LEU A 14 69.58 -47.17 95.46
N SER A 15 69.02 -48.35 95.75
CA SER A 15 67.91 -48.92 94.99
C SER A 15 66.70 -47.98 94.91
N SER A 16 66.51 -47.11 95.91
CA SER A 16 65.45 -46.10 95.93
C SER A 16 65.70 -44.88 95.03
N LEU A 17 66.89 -44.75 94.43
CA LEU A 17 67.26 -43.64 93.53
C LEU A 17 67.32 -44.07 92.05
N VAL A 18 67.20 -45.36 91.75
CA VAL A 18 67.18 -45.87 90.38
C VAL A 18 65.73 -46.02 89.91
N GLY A 19 65.34 -45.21 88.93
CA GLY A 19 64.00 -45.28 88.29
C GLY A 19 62.95 -44.36 88.90
N THR A 20 63.31 -43.28 89.60
CA THR A 20 62.33 -42.30 90.12
C THR A 20 61.83 -41.29 89.08
N ASP A 21 62.37 -41.31 87.86
CA ASP A 21 61.93 -40.48 86.73
C ASP A 21 61.15 -41.38 85.75
N ASP A 22 59.92 -41.71 86.13
CA ASP A 22 59.00 -42.60 85.42
C ASP A 22 57.69 -41.89 85.04
N GLN A 23 57.64 -40.57 85.11
CA GLN A 23 56.45 -39.77 84.83
C GLN A 23 55.94 -40.02 83.41
N ASN A 24 54.65 -40.32 83.30
CA ASN A 24 53.93 -40.35 82.03
C ASN A 24 52.98 -39.14 81.88
N ILE A 25 52.31 -39.02 80.74
CA ILE A 25 51.18 -38.10 80.61
C ILE A 25 49.98 -38.70 81.37
N GLU A 26 49.57 -38.03 82.44
CA GLU A 26 48.42 -38.45 83.26
C GLU A 26 47.10 -37.95 82.65
N SER A 27 47.13 -36.80 81.97
CA SER A 27 45.94 -36.19 81.39
C SER A 27 46.26 -35.39 80.14
N LEU A 28 45.37 -35.46 79.14
CA LEU A 28 45.45 -34.64 77.94
C LEU A 28 44.04 -34.11 77.64
N GLY A 29 43.88 -32.79 77.70
CA GLY A 29 42.57 -32.16 77.53
C GLY A 29 42.67 -30.81 76.85
N VAL A 30 41.77 -30.57 75.89
CA VAL A 30 41.57 -29.26 75.29
C VAL A 30 40.40 -28.59 76.00
N ASP A 31 40.64 -27.39 76.54
CA ASP A 31 39.55 -26.50 76.95
C ASP A 31 39.09 -25.71 75.73
N THR A 32 37.95 -26.11 75.15
CA THR A 32 37.36 -25.45 73.97
C THR A 32 36.77 -24.08 74.27
N GLY A 33 36.67 -23.67 75.55
CA GLY A 33 36.26 -22.31 75.92
C GLY A 33 37.43 -21.32 75.93
N THR A 34 38.66 -21.81 76.12
CA THR A 34 39.88 -20.98 76.14
C THR A 34 40.87 -21.34 75.03
N ASN A 35 40.58 -22.36 74.22
CA ASN A 35 41.45 -22.95 73.20
C ASN A 35 42.84 -23.34 73.73
N ILE A 36 42.93 -23.80 74.98
CA ILE A 36 44.19 -24.25 75.57
C ILE A 36 44.22 -25.77 75.64
N LEU A 37 45.25 -26.37 75.04
CA LEU A 37 45.61 -27.76 75.30
C LEU A 37 46.44 -27.84 76.58
N THR A 38 45.94 -28.56 77.58
CA THR A 38 46.67 -28.86 78.81
C THR A 38 47.23 -30.29 78.74
N VAL A 39 48.54 -30.41 78.93
CA VAL A 39 49.25 -31.68 79.07
C VAL A 39 49.59 -31.86 80.55
N GLY A 40 48.86 -32.75 81.23
CA GLY A 40 49.12 -33.15 82.61
C GLY A 40 50.25 -34.17 82.67
N ILE A 41 51.29 -33.87 83.44
CA ILE A 41 52.45 -34.75 83.65
C ILE A 41 52.32 -35.37 85.04
N GLU A 42 52.34 -36.70 85.13
CA GLU A 42 52.24 -37.45 86.39
C GLU A 42 53.31 -36.97 87.37
N ASN A 43 52.93 -36.62 88.60
CA ASN A 43 53.83 -36.06 89.62
C ASN A 43 54.62 -34.80 89.18
N GLY A 44 54.18 -34.10 88.13
CA GLY A 44 54.80 -32.91 87.56
C GLY A 44 53.85 -31.71 87.46
N THR A 45 54.36 -30.57 86.99
CA THR A 45 53.52 -29.40 86.67
C THR A 45 52.98 -29.55 85.25
N SER A 46 51.67 -29.43 85.09
CA SER A 46 51.05 -29.43 83.75
C SER A 46 51.58 -28.29 82.89
N GLN A 47 51.67 -28.55 81.58
CA GLN A 47 52.00 -27.54 80.58
C GLN A 47 50.78 -27.18 79.76
N THR A 48 50.74 -25.95 79.28
CA THR A 48 49.66 -25.46 78.43
C THR A 48 50.19 -24.99 77.09
N VAL A 49 49.42 -25.23 76.03
CA VAL A 49 49.66 -24.73 74.68
C VAL A 49 48.42 -23.97 74.25
N ASP A 50 48.60 -22.70 73.88
CA ASP A 50 47.54 -21.87 73.32
C ASP A 50 47.32 -22.23 71.83
N LEU A 51 46.12 -22.70 71.53
CA LEU A 51 45.67 -23.09 70.19
C LEU A 51 44.76 -22.03 69.55
N SER A 52 44.62 -20.82 70.12
CA SER A 52 43.70 -19.79 69.64
C SER A 52 43.91 -19.40 68.18
N HIS A 53 45.14 -19.51 67.67
CA HIS A 53 45.46 -19.23 66.27
C HIS A 53 44.92 -20.27 65.27
N LEU A 54 44.40 -21.40 65.75
CA LEU A 54 43.73 -22.41 64.93
C LEU A 54 42.21 -22.21 64.88
N ASP A 55 41.67 -21.33 65.71
CA ASP A 55 40.24 -20.97 65.76
C ASP A 55 39.98 -19.72 64.91
N ASP A 56 40.30 -19.80 63.63
CA ASP A 56 39.93 -18.80 62.63
C ASP A 56 38.84 -19.40 61.73
N ALA A 57 37.61 -18.91 61.89
CA ALA A 57 36.47 -19.33 61.07
C ALA A 57 36.56 -18.84 59.62
N GLY A 58 37.61 -18.09 59.28
CA GLY A 58 37.78 -17.42 57.99
C GLY A 58 37.05 -16.08 57.96
N THR A 59 37.52 -15.18 57.10
CA THR A 59 36.98 -13.82 56.94
C THR A 59 35.94 -13.69 55.82
N ASP A 60 35.46 -14.80 55.25
CA ASP A 60 34.61 -14.78 54.05
C ASP A 60 33.14 -14.50 54.39
N ASP A 61 32.85 -13.25 54.78
CA ASP A 61 31.50 -12.73 55.05
C ASP A 61 31.02 -11.71 54.00
N GLN A 62 31.73 -11.60 52.88
CA GLN A 62 31.50 -10.63 51.82
C GLN A 62 30.14 -10.84 51.14
N ASN A 63 29.37 -9.77 50.96
CA ASN A 63 28.13 -9.78 50.18
C ASN A 63 28.30 -9.14 48.78
N ILE A 64 27.36 -9.39 47.88
CA ILE A 64 27.29 -8.69 46.59
C ILE A 64 26.52 -7.38 46.79
N SER A 65 27.20 -6.25 46.67
CA SER A 65 26.61 -4.92 46.84
C SER A 65 27.23 -3.92 45.85
N GLY A 66 26.47 -2.93 45.39
CA GLY A 66 26.96 -1.90 44.46
C GLY A 66 27.07 -2.33 42.99
N SER A 67 26.51 -3.48 42.60
CA SER A 67 26.45 -3.92 41.20
C SER A 67 25.61 -2.99 40.32
N GLY A 68 25.97 -2.88 39.04
CA GLY A 68 25.27 -2.02 38.08
C GLY A 68 25.58 -2.38 36.63
N LEU A 69 24.69 -1.98 35.72
CA LEU A 69 24.87 -2.12 34.28
C LEU A 69 25.18 -0.75 33.67
N SER A 70 26.28 -0.65 32.93
CA SER A 70 26.65 0.54 32.17
C SER A 70 27.00 0.15 30.74
N GLY A 71 26.18 0.57 29.78
CA GLY A 71 26.29 0.04 28.41
C GLY A 71 26.05 -1.47 28.41
N THR A 72 27.02 -2.24 27.95
CA THR A 72 27.00 -3.71 27.95
C THR A 72 27.81 -4.33 29.08
N ASP A 73 28.40 -3.53 29.96
CA ASP A 73 29.25 -4.03 31.04
C ASP A 73 28.44 -4.16 32.33
N LEU A 74 28.25 -5.40 32.79
CA LEU A 74 27.68 -5.70 34.10
C LEU A 74 28.80 -5.74 35.13
N THR A 75 28.84 -4.74 36.00
CA THR A 75 29.74 -4.74 37.16
C THR A 75 29.08 -5.50 38.31
N ILE A 76 29.75 -6.54 38.79
CA ILE A 76 29.40 -7.28 40.01
C ILE A 76 30.24 -6.70 41.15
N GLY A 77 29.59 -5.98 42.07
CA GLY A 77 30.27 -5.40 43.23
C GLY A 77 30.42 -6.42 44.35
N ILE A 78 31.65 -6.66 44.81
CA ILE A 78 31.98 -7.60 45.89
C ILE A 78 32.42 -6.78 47.11
N GLU A 79 31.69 -6.88 48.22
CA GLU A 79 32.01 -6.13 49.43
C GLU A 79 33.42 -6.46 49.93
N ASN A 80 34.24 -5.43 50.16
CA ASN A 80 35.65 -5.57 50.56
C ASN A 80 36.51 -6.41 49.57
N GLY A 81 36.02 -6.63 48.35
CA GLY A 81 36.71 -7.36 47.28
C GLY A 81 36.91 -6.48 46.05
N THR A 82 37.63 -7.01 45.07
CA THR A 82 37.69 -6.43 43.72
C THR A 82 36.40 -6.74 42.97
N ASN A 83 35.80 -5.73 42.34
CA ASN A 83 34.66 -5.92 41.46
C ASN A 83 35.04 -6.80 40.26
N GLU A 84 34.06 -7.54 39.75
CA GLU A 84 34.16 -8.25 38.48
C GLU A 84 33.35 -7.52 37.42
N VAL A 85 33.90 -7.38 36.21
CA VAL A 85 33.19 -6.79 35.07
C VAL A 85 32.93 -7.88 34.05
N VAL A 86 31.65 -8.16 33.83
CA VAL A 86 31.19 -9.12 32.83
C VAL A 86 30.77 -8.35 31.58
N ASP A 87 31.50 -8.56 30.50
CA ASP A 87 31.14 -8.04 29.18
C ASP A 87 29.93 -8.81 28.63
N LEU A 88 28.81 -8.12 28.43
CA LEU A 88 27.59 -8.65 27.84
C LEU A 88 27.39 -8.15 26.39
N SER A 89 28.41 -7.58 25.75
CA SER A 89 28.33 -7.05 24.38
C SER A 89 27.87 -8.09 23.37
N SER A 90 28.24 -9.36 23.58
CA SER A 90 27.82 -10.47 22.72
C SER A 90 26.31 -10.78 22.78
N LEU A 91 25.59 -10.25 23.78
CA LEU A 91 24.13 -10.39 23.89
C LEU A 91 23.38 -9.18 23.34
N ALA A 92 24.08 -8.12 22.94
CA ALA A 92 23.48 -6.87 22.47
C ALA A 92 23.31 -6.79 20.95
N ASP A 93 23.89 -7.72 20.20
CA ASP A 93 24.08 -7.64 18.74
C ASP A 93 23.33 -8.75 17.97
N ASP A 94 22.12 -9.09 18.42
CA ASP A 94 21.23 -10.00 17.71
C ASP A 94 20.15 -9.21 16.98
N ASP A 95 20.52 -8.63 15.84
CA ASP A 95 19.54 -8.21 14.83
C ASP A 95 18.83 -9.48 14.34
N ASP A 96 17.76 -9.90 15.03
CA ASP A 96 16.96 -11.09 14.71
C ASP A 96 16.33 -10.98 13.30
N VAL A 97 16.32 -9.78 12.71
CA VAL A 97 15.68 -9.49 11.42
C VAL A 97 16.65 -8.82 10.44
N SER A 98 17.09 -9.59 9.43
CA SER A 98 17.78 -9.04 8.26
C SER A 98 16.78 -8.77 7.12
N VAL A 99 16.70 -7.51 6.70
CA VAL A 99 15.90 -7.10 5.53
C VAL A 99 16.84 -6.83 4.36
N THR A 100 16.67 -7.58 3.28
CA THR A 100 17.45 -7.39 2.05
C THR A 100 16.53 -7.30 0.83
N ASN A 101 17.06 -6.79 -0.29
CA ASN A 101 16.34 -6.67 -1.57
C ASN A 101 15.02 -5.86 -1.48
N THR A 102 15.04 -4.75 -0.72
CA THR A 102 13.90 -3.82 -0.73
C THR A 102 13.74 -3.18 -2.10
N VAL A 103 12.49 -3.02 -2.52
CA VAL A 103 12.13 -2.34 -3.77
C VAL A 103 11.61 -0.93 -3.47
N SER A 104 11.55 -0.09 -4.50
CA SER A 104 10.87 1.20 -4.41
C SER A 104 9.38 1.01 -4.69
N GLY A 105 8.53 1.72 -3.95
CA GLY A 105 7.10 1.76 -4.22
C GLY A 105 6.29 2.22 -3.01
N ASN A 106 5.15 1.60 -2.76
CA ASN A 106 4.28 1.97 -1.64
C ASN A 106 4.75 1.28 -0.37
N ARG A 107 5.06 2.06 0.66
CA ARG A 107 5.48 1.53 1.96
C ARG A 107 4.36 0.76 2.63
N ILE A 108 4.60 -0.52 2.92
CA ILE A 108 3.70 -1.39 3.68
C ILE A 108 4.07 -1.34 5.16
N ALA A 109 5.37 -1.31 5.47
CA ALA A 109 5.88 -1.33 6.82
C ALA A 109 7.24 -0.61 6.93
N THR A 110 7.60 -0.23 8.14
CA THR A 110 8.95 0.20 8.50
C THR A 110 9.43 -0.69 9.63
N ILE A 111 10.58 -1.33 9.44
CA ILE A 111 11.29 -2.04 10.50
C ILE A 111 12.24 -1.03 11.14
N SER A 112 12.17 -0.90 12.46
CA SER A 112 12.98 0.04 13.23
C SER A 112 13.37 -0.60 14.55
N GLU A 113 14.66 -0.73 14.78
CA GLU A 113 15.23 -1.30 16.00
C GLU A 113 16.22 -0.29 16.64
N PRO A 114 16.40 -0.31 17.97
CA PRO A 114 17.39 0.54 18.61
C PRO A 114 18.80 0.20 18.12
N GLY A 115 19.55 1.21 17.67
CA GLY A 115 20.96 1.05 17.25
C GLY A 115 21.15 0.79 15.76
N THR A 116 20.10 0.48 15.01
CA THR A 116 20.16 0.26 13.55
C THR A 116 19.40 1.34 12.78
N ALA A 117 19.72 1.48 11.49
CA ALA A 117 18.96 2.35 10.61
C ALA A 117 17.63 1.67 10.24
N SER A 118 16.53 2.40 10.36
CA SER A 118 15.22 1.89 9.98
C SER A 118 15.17 1.54 8.49
N VAL A 119 14.53 0.41 8.16
CA VAL A 119 14.35 -0.05 6.78
C VAL A 119 12.87 -0.06 6.43
N ASP A 120 12.52 0.60 5.32
CA ASP A 120 11.16 0.56 4.79
C ASP A 120 10.97 -0.68 3.90
N ILE A 121 9.89 -1.41 4.14
CA ILE A 121 9.38 -2.47 3.28
C ILE A 121 8.32 -1.87 2.36
N ASN A 122 8.61 -1.85 1.06
CA ASN A 122 7.69 -1.34 0.05
C ASN A 122 7.16 -2.46 -0.84
N GLU A 123 5.96 -2.26 -1.36
CA GLU A 123 5.37 -3.01 -2.46
C GLU A 123 5.63 -2.27 -3.78
N THR A 124 5.79 -3.00 -4.87
CA THR A 124 5.73 -2.43 -6.22
C THR A 124 4.32 -1.92 -6.54
N VAL A 125 4.22 -0.95 -7.45
CA VAL A 125 2.95 -0.28 -7.77
C VAL A 125 2.41 -0.79 -9.09
N THR A 126 1.17 -1.28 -9.09
CA THR A 126 0.42 -1.60 -10.30
C THR A 126 0.09 -0.32 -11.08
N SER A 127 0.28 -0.33 -12.39
CA SER A 127 -0.05 0.81 -13.25
C SER A 127 -1.07 0.45 -14.32
N LEU A 128 -2.07 1.30 -14.50
CA LEU A 128 -3.04 1.23 -15.58
C LEU A 128 -3.04 2.58 -16.30
N SER A 129 -2.72 2.58 -17.58
CA SER A 129 -2.67 3.79 -18.38
C SER A 129 -3.30 3.57 -19.75
N GLN A 130 -3.74 4.65 -20.38
CA GLN A 130 -4.25 4.62 -21.73
C GLN A 130 -3.45 5.58 -22.60
N ASN A 131 -3.01 5.11 -23.75
CA ASN A 131 -2.48 5.97 -24.79
C ASN A 131 -3.66 6.65 -25.50
N THR A 132 -3.83 7.95 -25.29
CA THR A 132 -4.96 8.71 -25.85
C THR A 132 -4.92 8.84 -27.37
N SER A 133 -3.76 8.61 -28.00
CA SER A 133 -3.63 8.67 -29.47
C SER A 133 -3.98 7.34 -30.14
N THR A 134 -3.66 6.21 -29.48
CA THR A 134 -3.88 4.86 -30.05
C THR A 134 -5.04 4.11 -29.42
N GLY A 135 -5.59 4.60 -28.30
CA GLY A 135 -6.65 3.95 -27.54
C GLY A 135 -6.20 2.66 -26.86
N VAL A 136 -4.89 2.36 -26.86
CA VAL A 136 -4.33 1.17 -26.21
C VAL A 136 -4.28 1.41 -24.71
N ILE A 137 -4.93 0.54 -23.95
CA ILE A 137 -4.82 0.43 -22.51
C ILE A 137 -3.64 -0.47 -22.20
N SER A 138 -2.73 -0.02 -21.34
CA SER A 138 -1.57 -0.77 -20.86
C SER A 138 -1.68 -0.97 -19.36
N TYR A 139 -1.60 -2.22 -18.93
CA TYR A 139 -1.55 -2.65 -17.54
C TYR A 139 -0.17 -3.23 -17.26
N THR A 140 0.53 -2.72 -16.25
CA THR A 140 1.78 -3.32 -15.74
C THR A 140 1.54 -3.74 -14.31
N ASP A 141 1.72 -5.03 -14.06
CA ASP A 141 1.63 -5.61 -12.72
C ASP A 141 2.84 -5.26 -11.84
N GLU A 142 2.72 -5.64 -10.58
CA GLU A 142 3.73 -5.52 -9.55
C GLU A 142 4.96 -6.40 -9.78
N ASP A 143 4.86 -7.42 -10.64
CA ASP A 143 5.96 -8.34 -10.97
C ASP A 143 6.98 -7.70 -11.93
N GLY A 144 6.69 -6.51 -12.46
CA GLY A 144 7.60 -5.75 -13.32
C GLY A 144 7.77 -6.36 -14.71
N GLY A 145 6.81 -7.19 -15.12
CA GLY A 145 6.77 -7.82 -16.44
C GLY A 145 6.53 -6.82 -17.58
N ALA A 146 6.47 -7.34 -18.80
CA ALA A 146 6.00 -6.55 -19.93
C ALA A 146 4.53 -6.19 -19.73
N ALA A 147 4.15 -4.94 -20.05
CA ALA A 147 2.77 -4.51 -19.92
C ALA A 147 1.82 -5.38 -20.76
N GLU A 148 0.73 -5.81 -20.14
CA GLU A 148 -0.41 -6.38 -20.85
C GLU A 148 -1.19 -5.25 -21.53
N THR A 149 -1.69 -5.51 -22.74
CA THR A 149 -2.36 -4.47 -23.54
C THR A 149 -3.73 -4.89 -24.02
N ALA A 150 -4.64 -3.93 -24.08
CA ALA A 150 -5.97 -4.08 -24.64
C ALA A 150 -6.30 -2.87 -25.52
N ASN A 151 -6.93 -3.12 -26.67
CA ASN A 151 -7.33 -2.05 -27.59
C ASN A 151 -8.76 -1.61 -27.28
N VAL A 152 -9.01 -0.30 -27.15
CA VAL A 152 -10.38 0.25 -27.06
C VAL A 152 -11.13 0.12 -28.39
N VAL A 153 -10.41 0.26 -29.50
CA VAL A 153 -10.93 0.11 -30.87
C VAL A 153 -10.07 -0.92 -31.59
N SER A 154 -10.70 -1.81 -32.39
CA SER A 154 -9.93 -2.76 -33.21
C SER A 154 -8.92 -2.03 -34.11
N THR A 155 -7.82 -2.70 -34.42
CA THR A 155 -6.81 -2.24 -35.38
C THR A 155 -7.11 -2.68 -36.82
N ASP A 156 -8.19 -3.43 -37.03
CA ASP A 156 -8.62 -3.87 -38.35
C ASP A 156 -8.86 -2.68 -39.29
N ALA A 157 -8.57 -2.87 -40.58
CA ALA A 157 -8.86 -1.88 -41.59
C ALA A 157 -10.39 -1.69 -41.76
N ASN A 158 -10.79 -0.47 -42.13
CA ASN A 158 -12.18 -0.09 -42.41
C ASN A 158 -13.13 -0.06 -41.20
N ASN A 159 -12.61 0.13 -39.99
CA ASN A 159 -13.44 0.43 -38.84
C ASN A 159 -14.17 1.77 -39.03
N GLN A 160 -15.48 1.79 -38.77
CA GLN A 160 -16.28 3.02 -38.75
C GLN A 160 -16.04 3.86 -37.49
N ILE A 161 -15.55 3.20 -36.43
CA ILE A 161 -15.16 3.82 -35.16
C ILE A 161 -13.63 3.98 -35.19
N SER A 162 -13.16 5.16 -34.80
CA SER A 162 -11.74 5.48 -34.58
C SER A 162 -11.49 5.79 -33.12
N VAL A 163 -10.22 5.96 -32.76
CA VAL A 163 -9.84 6.46 -31.44
C VAL A 163 -10.08 7.98 -31.39
N GLY A 164 -10.79 8.45 -30.36
CA GLY A 164 -11.02 9.86 -30.07
C GLY A 164 -9.79 10.53 -29.46
N SER A 165 -9.82 11.86 -29.30
CA SER A 165 -8.70 12.62 -28.72
C SER A 165 -8.43 12.29 -27.23
N ASP A 166 -9.39 11.66 -26.57
CA ASP A 166 -9.31 11.16 -25.19
C ASP A 166 -8.92 9.68 -25.11
N GLY A 167 -8.62 9.03 -26.25
CA GLY A 167 -8.36 7.58 -26.32
C GLY A 167 -9.61 6.70 -26.42
N GLY A 168 -10.80 7.29 -26.31
CA GLY A 168 -12.07 6.58 -26.34
C GLY A 168 -12.47 6.09 -27.74
N ALA A 169 -13.51 5.27 -27.81
CA ALA A 169 -14.14 4.90 -29.08
C ALA A 169 -14.98 6.08 -29.61
N PHE A 170 -14.69 6.53 -30.83
CA PHE A 170 -15.35 7.67 -31.48
C PHE A 170 -15.88 7.29 -32.86
N LEU A 171 -17.17 7.54 -33.12
CA LEU A 171 -17.78 7.33 -34.44
C LEU A 171 -17.75 8.63 -35.24
N ASN A 172 -16.92 8.66 -36.29
CA ASN A 172 -16.84 9.79 -37.23
C ASN A 172 -17.60 9.48 -38.52
N ALA A 173 -18.93 9.37 -38.45
CA ALA A 173 -19.78 9.03 -39.59
C ALA A 173 -20.94 10.01 -39.77
N PRO A 174 -21.49 10.15 -41.00
CA PRO A 174 -22.72 10.91 -41.22
C PRO A 174 -23.84 10.45 -40.27
N ALA A 175 -24.52 11.42 -39.68
CA ALA A 175 -25.59 11.17 -38.73
C ALA A 175 -26.87 11.89 -39.16
N ILE A 176 -28.02 11.28 -38.87
CA ILE A 176 -29.29 11.97 -39.03
C ILE A 176 -29.47 12.92 -37.85
N TYR A 177 -29.56 14.21 -38.15
CA TYR A 177 -29.68 15.26 -37.14
C TYR A 177 -31.15 15.58 -36.83
N SER A 178 -31.97 15.69 -37.87
CA SER A 178 -33.39 15.98 -37.76
C SER A 178 -34.14 15.32 -38.92
N MET A 179 -35.40 14.97 -38.70
CA MET A 179 -36.27 14.43 -39.74
C MET A 179 -37.71 14.76 -39.41
N GLY A 180 -38.57 14.73 -40.42
CA GLY A 180 -40.00 14.88 -40.18
C GLY A 180 -40.85 14.48 -41.37
N LYS A 181 -42.09 14.13 -41.06
CA LYS A 181 -43.23 13.97 -41.96
C LYS A 181 -44.25 15.05 -41.62
N ILE A 182 -44.51 15.93 -42.58
CA ILE A 182 -45.28 17.17 -42.39
C ILE A 182 -46.54 17.08 -43.25
N ASN A 183 -47.69 17.34 -42.64
CA ASN A 183 -48.97 17.42 -43.33
C ASN A 183 -49.07 18.77 -44.08
N GLY A 184 -49.81 18.83 -45.19
CA GLY A 184 -49.97 20.05 -46.00
C GLY A 184 -50.50 21.27 -45.21
N ASN A 185 -51.27 21.06 -44.15
CA ASN A 185 -51.73 22.15 -43.28
C ASN A 185 -50.64 22.75 -42.36
N GLY A 186 -49.39 22.26 -42.43
CA GLY A 186 -48.27 22.75 -41.61
C GLY A 186 -48.14 22.08 -40.25
N THR A 187 -48.89 21.01 -39.98
CA THR A 187 -48.76 20.23 -38.74
C THR A 187 -47.79 19.07 -38.93
N ALA A 188 -46.99 18.78 -37.91
CA ALA A 188 -46.12 17.59 -37.94
C ALA A 188 -46.95 16.32 -37.68
N ALA A 189 -46.93 15.38 -38.64
CA ALA A 189 -47.39 14.01 -38.42
C ALA A 189 -46.37 13.20 -37.61
N ALA A 190 -45.08 13.42 -37.88
CA ALA A 190 -43.97 12.95 -37.06
C ALA A 190 -42.79 13.93 -37.23
N ILE A 191 -42.10 14.30 -36.16
CA ILE A 191 -40.95 15.20 -36.27
C ILE A 191 -39.94 14.91 -35.15
N TYR A 192 -38.66 14.95 -35.48
CA TYR A 192 -37.55 14.73 -34.56
C TYR A 192 -36.57 15.90 -34.64
N GLN A 193 -36.21 16.46 -33.48
CA GLN A 193 -35.25 17.57 -33.33
C GLN A 193 -35.57 18.83 -34.15
N ALA A 194 -36.84 19.04 -34.49
CA ALA A 194 -37.31 20.23 -35.17
C ALA A 194 -38.78 20.55 -34.85
N THR A 195 -39.18 21.76 -35.19
CA THR A 195 -40.57 22.20 -35.30
C THR A 195 -40.86 22.64 -36.73
N VAL A 196 -42.14 22.69 -37.09
CA VAL A 196 -42.60 23.22 -38.37
C VAL A 196 -43.64 24.32 -38.14
N SER A 197 -43.61 25.32 -39.01
CA SER A 197 -44.70 26.29 -39.14
C SER A 197 -44.96 26.56 -40.61
N ARG A 198 -46.21 26.47 -41.05
CA ARG A 198 -46.63 26.96 -42.36
C ARG A 198 -46.62 28.48 -42.37
N ILE A 199 -45.93 29.07 -43.35
CA ILE A 199 -45.81 30.53 -43.53
C ILE A 199 -46.99 31.03 -44.36
N ASN A 200 -47.19 30.42 -45.53
CA ASN A 200 -48.32 30.60 -46.43
C ASN A 200 -48.52 29.29 -47.21
N GLU A 201 -49.32 29.29 -48.26
CA GLU A 201 -49.55 28.08 -49.06
C GLU A 201 -48.25 27.55 -49.67
N GLY A 202 -48.03 26.24 -49.56
CA GLY A 202 -46.83 25.58 -50.07
C GLY A 202 -45.51 25.94 -49.38
N ASP A 203 -45.48 26.94 -48.49
CA ASP A 203 -44.26 27.43 -47.83
C ASP A 203 -44.22 27.09 -46.34
N TYR A 204 -43.17 26.39 -45.92
CA TYR A 204 -42.99 25.88 -44.57
C TYR A 204 -41.62 26.23 -44.01
N GLN A 205 -41.58 26.72 -42.77
CA GLN A 205 -40.36 26.88 -42.00
C GLN A 205 -40.12 25.63 -41.16
N ILE A 206 -38.98 24.99 -41.35
CA ILE A 206 -38.44 23.98 -40.43
C ILE A 206 -37.45 24.68 -39.50
N THR A 207 -37.61 24.52 -38.19
CA THR A 207 -36.74 25.11 -37.17
C THR A 207 -36.16 24.02 -36.29
N PHE A 208 -34.85 23.89 -36.22
CA PHE A 208 -34.19 22.91 -35.37
C PHE A 208 -34.36 23.25 -33.88
N THR A 209 -34.48 22.21 -33.06
CA THR A 209 -34.54 22.35 -31.59
C THR A 209 -33.22 22.90 -31.03
N THR A 210 -32.10 22.63 -31.68
CA THR A 210 -30.78 23.15 -31.34
C THR A 210 -30.13 23.71 -32.61
N ALA A 211 -29.40 24.81 -32.51
CA ALA A 211 -28.70 25.35 -33.68
C ALA A 211 -27.49 24.46 -34.01
N LEU A 212 -27.31 24.14 -35.29
CA LEU A 212 -26.08 23.50 -35.76
C LEU A 212 -24.91 24.50 -35.76
N PRO A 213 -23.66 24.04 -35.62
CA PRO A 213 -22.49 24.92 -35.64
C PRO A 213 -22.32 25.70 -36.95
N ASN A 214 -22.80 25.14 -38.06
CA ASN A 214 -22.78 25.75 -39.39
C ASN A 214 -23.99 25.26 -40.22
N ALA A 215 -24.21 25.88 -41.39
CA ALA A 215 -25.32 25.56 -42.28
C ALA A 215 -24.97 24.50 -43.35
N ASN A 216 -23.83 23.82 -43.28
CA ASN A 216 -23.35 22.85 -44.28
C ASN A 216 -23.91 21.43 -44.03
N TYR A 217 -25.19 21.33 -43.69
CA TYR A 217 -25.89 20.04 -43.57
C TYR A 217 -26.58 19.67 -44.89
N ILE A 218 -26.88 18.39 -45.06
CA ILE A 218 -27.64 17.91 -46.22
C ILE A 218 -29.12 17.94 -45.88
N ILE A 219 -29.94 18.45 -46.81
CA ILE A 219 -31.40 18.36 -46.75
C ILE A 219 -31.84 17.40 -47.86
N GLN A 220 -32.50 16.32 -47.49
CA GLN A 220 -33.18 15.43 -48.43
C GLN A 220 -34.68 15.60 -48.27
N LEU A 221 -35.36 15.93 -49.37
CA LEU A 221 -36.80 16.15 -49.42
C LEU A 221 -37.48 15.06 -50.26
N SER A 222 -38.73 14.77 -49.91
CA SER A 222 -39.64 13.96 -50.71
C SER A 222 -41.06 14.43 -50.50
N THR A 223 -41.87 14.39 -51.55
CA THR A 223 -43.30 14.75 -51.54
C THR A 223 -44.16 13.53 -51.80
N LEU A 224 -45.43 13.61 -51.41
CA LEU A 224 -46.45 12.66 -51.83
C LEU A 224 -46.66 12.73 -53.35
N ASP A 225 -46.60 11.58 -54.02
CA ASP A 225 -47.14 11.43 -55.38
C ASP A 225 -48.65 11.19 -55.29
N CYS A 226 -49.41 12.13 -55.84
CA CYS A 226 -50.87 12.12 -55.90
C CYS A 226 -51.41 11.53 -57.20
N GLY A 227 -50.58 10.97 -58.07
CA GLY A 227 -50.99 10.32 -59.31
C GLY A 227 -51.58 11.28 -60.36
N GLY A 228 -51.14 12.54 -60.36
CA GLY A 228 -51.64 13.59 -61.26
C GLY A 228 -52.91 14.31 -60.78
N ASP A 229 -53.37 14.02 -59.56
CA ASP A 229 -54.55 14.65 -58.95
C ASP A 229 -54.21 15.16 -57.54
N CYS A 230 -53.25 16.08 -57.46
CA CYS A 230 -52.87 16.68 -56.20
C CYS A 230 -53.97 17.64 -55.75
N PRO A 231 -54.52 17.45 -54.53
CA PRO A 231 -55.54 18.34 -54.01
C PRO A 231 -54.90 19.71 -53.78
N GLY A 232 -55.40 20.73 -54.46
CA GLY A 232 -55.09 22.10 -54.07
C GLY A 232 -56.33 22.98 -53.99
N ASN A 233 -56.11 24.26 -53.72
CA ASN A 233 -57.18 25.13 -53.23
C ASN A 233 -58.12 25.68 -54.33
N THR A 234 -57.73 25.56 -55.60
CA THR A 234 -58.36 26.28 -56.73
C THR A 234 -59.40 25.46 -57.51
N GLY A 235 -59.66 24.21 -57.13
CA GLY A 235 -60.60 23.33 -57.84
C GLY A 235 -60.07 22.81 -59.19
N ALA A 236 -58.79 23.05 -59.49
CA ALA A 236 -58.03 22.37 -60.54
C ALA A 236 -57.08 21.35 -59.90
N ASN A 237 -56.86 20.24 -60.60
CA ASN A 237 -55.95 19.19 -60.18
C ASN A 237 -54.53 19.55 -60.60
N TYR A 238 -53.58 19.50 -59.68
CA TYR A 238 -52.16 19.73 -59.96
C TYR A 238 -51.49 18.39 -60.29
N ASP A 239 -50.72 18.32 -61.39
CA ASP A 239 -50.15 17.07 -61.88
C ASP A 239 -48.61 16.99 -61.82
N ASP A 240 -47.92 18.11 -61.59
CA ASP A 240 -46.45 18.18 -61.56
C ASP A 240 -45.91 18.83 -60.25
N PRO A 241 -46.15 18.23 -59.06
CA PRO A 241 -45.71 18.79 -57.78
C PRO A 241 -44.16 18.75 -57.65
N GLY A 242 -43.54 19.92 -57.62
CA GLY A 242 -42.12 20.10 -57.34
C GLY A 242 -41.87 20.56 -55.90
N ILE A 243 -40.81 20.03 -55.26
CA ILE A 243 -40.38 20.43 -53.92
C ILE A 243 -38.95 20.99 -53.94
N SER A 244 -38.73 22.08 -53.22
CA SER A 244 -37.43 22.72 -53.09
C SER A 244 -37.18 23.22 -51.66
N TYR A 245 -35.92 23.34 -51.27
CA TYR A 245 -35.53 24.03 -50.04
C TYR A 245 -34.92 25.40 -50.37
N TYR A 246 -35.00 26.31 -49.41
CA TYR A 246 -34.31 27.60 -49.48
C TYR A 246 -34.05 28.15 -48.08
N ASN A 247 -33.29 29.25 -48.00
CA ASN A 247 -32.94 29.90 -46.73
C ASN A 247 -32.35 28.94 -45.68
N GLN A 248 -31.36 28.15 -46.10
CA GLN A 248 -30.65 27.20 -45.24
C GLN A 248 -29.76 27.96 -44.25
N THR A 249 -30.05 27.83 -42.97
CA THR A 249 -29.34 28.49 -41.86
C THR A 249 -28.97 27.48 -40.78
N THR A 250 -28.17 27.89 -39.80
CA THR A 250 -27.82 27.05 -38.64
C THR A 250 -29.01 26.60 -37.81
N THR A 251 -30.13 27.33 -37.85
CA THR A 251 -31.33 27.05 -37.05
C THR A 251 -32.42 26.33 -37.83
N GLY A 252 -32.21 26.02 -39.11
CA GLY A 252 -33.20 25.36 -39.96
C GLY A 252 -33.24 25.94 -41.37
N PHE A 253 -34.29 25.59 -42.09
CA PHE A 253 -34.45 25.91 -43.52
C PHE A 253 -35.94 26.05 -43.85
N ARG A 254 -36.22 26.53 -45.06
CA ARG A 254 -37.59 26.59 -45.58
C ARG A 254 -37.79 25.62 -46.73
N VAL A 255 -39.02 25.17 -46.88
CA VAL A 255 -39.47 24.27 -47.94
C VAL A 255 -40.59 24.95 -48.71
N ASN A 256 -40.47 24.95 -50.03
CA ASN A 256 -41.54 25.38 -50.93
C ASN A 256 -41.99 24.20 -51.80
N ILE A 257 -43.29 23.97 -51.83
CA ILE A 257 -43.98 22.99 -52.67
C ILE A 257 -44.94 23.74 -53.56
N GLY A 258 -44.95 23.38 -54.84
CA GLY A 258 -45.82 24.00 -55.82
C GLY A 258 -45.89 23.17 -57.08
N ASP A 259 -46.93 23.38 -57.86
CA ASP A 259 -47.09 22.78 -59.17
C ASP A 259 -46.19 23.47 -60.18
N SER A 260 -45.32 22.70 -60.79
CA SER A 260 -44.45 23.18 -61.85
C SER A 260 -45.22 23.12 -63.16
N ASP A 261 -45.91 24.20 -63.51
CA ASP A 261 -46.48 24.29 -64.84
C ASP A 261 -45.36 24.15 -65.89
N ASN A 262 -45.61 23.36 -66.94
CA ASN A 262 -44.69 23.18 -68.05
C ASN A 262 -44.66 24.37 -69.03
N GLY A 263 -44.99 25.58 -68.55
CA GLY A 263 -45.23 26.80 -69.32
C GLY A 263 -44.38 28.01 -68.91
N THR A 264 -44.90 29.22 -69.18
CA THR A 264 -44.26 30.50 -68.83
C THR A 264 -44.84 31.14 -67.57
N THR A 265 -45.77 30.45 -66.91
CA THR A 265 -46.43 30.95 -65.71
C THR A 265 -45.57 30.64 -64.48
N GLN A 266 -45.85 31.34 -63.39
CA GLN A 266 -45.14 31.13 -62.14
C GLN A 266 -45.68 29.86 -61.50
N LYS A 267 -44.78 29.03 -60.95
CA LYS A 267 -45.10 27.90 -60.07
C LYS A 267 -46.21 28.30 -59.10
N ASP A 268 -47.32 27.56 -59.10
CA ASP A 268 -48.42 27.80 -58.17
C ASP A 268 -48.15 27.02 -56.89
N ASP A 269 -48.18 27.68 -55.74
CA ASP A 269 -47.83 27.05 -54.47
C ASP A 269 -48.97 26.13 -54.00
N ILE A 270 -48.64 24.95 -53.49
CA ILE A 270 -49.64 23.94 -53.07
C ILE A 270 -49.29 23.31 -51.73
N ASP A 271 -50.30 23.09 -50.90
CA ASP A 271 -50.14 22.39 -49.63
C ASP A 271 -50.17 20.88 -49.82
N LEU A 272 -49.02 20.22 -49.69
CA LEU A 272 -48.91 18.76 -49.76
C LEU A 272 -48.16 18.18 -48.58
N GLU A 273 -48.42 16.90 -48.33
CA GLU A 273 -47.60 16.12 -47.42
C GLU A 273 -46.18 15.98 -47.97
N PHE A 274 -45.19 16.21 -47.11
CA PHE A 274 -43.79 16.01 -47.45
C PHE A 274 -42.99 15.44 -46.29
N MET A 275 -41.85 14.85 -46.62
CA MET A 275 -40.86 14.39 -45.66
C MET A 275 -39.54 15.09 -45.88
N PHE A 276 -38.84 15.37 -44.80
CA PHE A 276 -37.46 15.85 -44.83
C PHE A 276 -36.57 14.99 -43.95
N THR A 277 -35.31 14.84 -44.37
CA THR A 277 -34.23 14.33 -43.53
C THR A 277 -33.05 15.28 -43.61
N VAL A 278 -32.52 15.66 -42.45
CA VAL A 278 -31.32 16.46 -42.31
C VAL A 278 -30.19 15.57 -41.83
N MET A 279 -29.11 15.53 -42.60
CA MET A 279 -27.91 14.78 -42.26
C MET A 279 -26.75 15.73 -42.03
N THR A 280 -26.02 15.50 -40.94
CA THR A 280 -24.74 16.18 -40.68
C THR A 280 -23.60 15.25 -41.07
N ILE A 281 -22.62 15.81 -41.77
CA ILE A 281 -21.34 15.13 -42.01
C ILE A 281 -20.40 15.58 -40.90
N PRO A 282 -19.64 14.67 -40.28
CA PRO A 282 -18.62 15.06 -39.33
C PRO A 282 -17.60 16.01 -39.97
N ASN A 283 -17.11 16.96 -39.19
CA ASN A 283 -16.04 17.86 -39.62
C ASN A 283 -14.69 17.15 -39.69
#